data_AF-A0A6P3XWL6-F1
#
_entry.id   AF-A0A6P3XWL6-F1
#
_cell.length_a   1.000
_cell.length_b   1.000
_cell.length_c   1.000
_cell.angle_alpha   90.00
_cell.angle_beta   90.00
_cell.angle_gamma   90.00
#
_symmetry.space_group_name_H-M   'P 1'
#
loop_
_entity.id
_entity.type
_entity.pdbx_description
1 polymer ?
#
loop_
_entity_poly.entity_id
_entity_poly.type
_entity_poly.pdbx_seq_one_letter_code
_entity_poly.pdbx_strand_id
1 'polypeptide(L)'
;MSEKNINSALVRRVNKLLESRVEHDKDTLEALKELSTFFTENTLNSRRNLRSKIERRSLTINEEFLAAFKEVKASLDDVYQDVLAMNIAVQSMTNRLQVTKAQTSQLIEHTSKLQNENQTLSMQQEVASAFIKNFHLTSPELAVLHGSVRESPITEEFFSVVNKVQDIHGKCRVLMQSGYQTLALDIMQRMTLLQEAALERLYRWTQTQCKNIENERLAPLLIKAMSKLQDRPVLFKYILDEYCAARRTALVGSFIDALTLGEGFGGTPNPIEMHANDPKRYVGDMLAWLHQAIPVEKENILTLVKSCDKTDVSDQVKQALSNITESLCHPLKSRIEHVISTEAPATVLYSVTTLIRFYRAITEQVIPDSVLDLTLFDLLTQSEKSFLSRLQRETRIALGERAEPPGNDLVPAPSVSRLLSLLNEILSVASIAEDREKDMLQIVSCIIDPLLQEVNETASRLPTVDMAVYLLNCMHQIQSTLALHNRTRKSTHLRRSKLVLWWRI
;
A
#
# COMPACT_ATOMS: atom_id res chain seq x y z
N MET A 1 37.26 123.19 -135.15
CA MET A 1 38.43 123.40 -134.26
C MET A 1 37.96 123.26 -132.83
N SER A 2 38.45 122.24 -132.11
CA SER A 2 39.21 122.32 -130.84
C SER A 2 38.39 122.92 -129.67
N GLU A 3 38.25 122.32 -128.48
CA GLU A 3 39.04 121.30 -127.81
C GLU A 3 38.29 120.73 -126.57
N LYS A 4 38.79 119.60 -126.08
CA LYS A 4 38.31 118.65 -125.04
C LYS A 4 37.90 119.22 -123.66
N ASN A 5 37.08 118.46 -122.93
CA ASN A 5 37.04 118.50 -121.46
C ASN A 5 36.96 117.08 -120.84
N ILE A 6 38.10 116.54 -120.41
CA ILE A 6 38.32 115.16 -119.91
C ILE A 6 37.98 115.02 -118.39
N ASN A 7 37.61 116.11 -117.72
CA ASN A 7 37.52 116.15 -116.25
C ASN A 7 36.25 115.56 -115.60
N SER A 8 35.20 115.17 -116.34
CA SER A 8 33.92 114.79 -115.69
C SER A 8 33.87 113.35 -115.16
N ALA A 9 34.67 112.42 -115.71
CA ALA A 9 34.60 111.00 -115.37
C ALA A 9 35.30 110.64 -114.04
N LEU A 10 36.43 111.28 -113.75
CA LEU A 10 37.18 111.09 -112.50
C LEU A 10 36.43 111.69 -111.31
N VAL A 11 35.86 112.89 -111.48
CA VAL A 11 35.06 113.56 -110.45
C VAL A 11 33.85 112.71 -110.06
N ARG A 12 33.19 112.05 -111.03
CA ARG A 12 32.09 111.12 -110.75
C ARG A 12 32.51 109.89 -109.92
N ARG A 13 33.68 109.30 -110.16
CA ARG A 13 34.16 108.13 -109.39
C ARG A 13 34.57 108.49 -107.97
N VAL A 14 35.22 109.64 -107.80
CA VAL A 14 35.62 110.15 -106.48
C VAL A 14 34.40 110.53 -105.65
N ASN A 15 33.41 111.21 -106.25
CA ASN A 15 32.16 111.52 -105.55
C ASN A 15 31.39 110.25 -105.17
N LYS A 16 31.39 109.20 -106.02
CA LYS A 16 30.73 107.92 -105.69
C LYS A 16 31.41 107.18 -104.54
N LEU A 17 32.72 107.32 -104.37
CA LEU A 17 33.48 106.77 -103.23
C LEU A 17 33.22 107.56 -101.95
N LEU A 18 33.19 108.89 -102.02
CA LEU A 18 32.88 109.75 -100.88
C LEU A 18 31.41 109.61 -100.43
N GLU A 19 30.48 109.42 -101.36
CA GLU A 19 29.06 109.16 -101.05
C GLU A 19 28.85 107.79 -100.38
N SER A 20 29.77 106.83 -100.58
CA SER A 20 29.60 105.46 -100.07
C SER A 20 29.86 105.28 -98.56
N ARG A 21 30.27 106.35 -97.84
CA ARG A 21 30.37 106.44 -96.36
C ARG A 21 30.83 105.15 -95.64
N VAL A 22 31.88 104.51 -96.14
CA VAL A 22 32.43 103.23 -95.65
C VAL A 22 32.88 103.30 -94.18
N GLU A 23 33.11 104.50 -93.64
CA GLU A 23 33.53 104.74 -92.25
C GLU A 23 32.44 104.43 -91.21
N HIS A 24 31.17 104.33 -91.60
CA HIS A 24 30.05 104.11 -90.67
C HIS A 24 29.54 102.66 -90.62
N ASP A 25 30.06 101.77 -91.45
CA ASP A 25 29.60 100.38 -91.52
C ASP A 25 30.51 99.48 -90.66
N LYS A 26 30.05 99.17 -89.44
CA LYS A 26 30.81 98.43 -88.42
C LYS A 26 31.18 97.01 -88.89
N ASP A 27 30.27 96.33 -89.59
CA ASP A 27 30.51 94.97 -90.08
C ASP A 27 31.59 94.98 -91.16
N THR A 28 31.61 96.01 -92.02
CA THR A 28 32.70 96.18 -93.00
C THR A 28 34.02 96.53 -92.33
N LEU A 29 34.01 97.34 -91.26
CA LEU A 29 35.21 97.67 -90.48
C LEU A 29 35.78 96.46 -89.72
N GLU A 30 34.92 95.61 -89.15
CA GLU A 30 35.33 94.35 -88.51
C GLU A 30 35.83 93.34 -89.55
N ALA A 31 35.12 93.19 -90.67
CA ALA A 31 35.56 92.36 -91.78
C ALA A 31 36.91 92.82 -92.34
N LEU A 32 37.14 94.14 -92.45
CA LEU A 32 38.41 94.73 -92.87
C LEU A 32 39.51 94.56 -91.81
N LYS A 33 39.19 94.65 -90.51
CA LYS A 33 40.13 94.33 -89.43
C LYS A 33 40.55 92.86 -89.48
N GLU A 34 39.61 91.94 -89.59
CA GLU A 34 39.90 90.52 -89.80
C GLU A 34 40.72 90.30 -91.07
N LEU A 35 40.33 90.93 -92.19
CA LEU A 35 41.09 90.87 -93.45
C LEU A 35 42.54 91.34 -93.28
N SER A 36 42.74 92.42 -92.51
CA SER A 36 44.07 93.00 -92.28
C SER A 36 45.02 92.06 -91.54
N THR A 37 44.50 91.11 -90.76
CA THR A 37 45.33 90.12 -90.04
C THR A 37 46.08 89.17 -90.97
N PHE A 38 45.57 88.93 -92.19
CA PHE A 38 46.16 87.95 -93.12
C PHE A 38 46.33 88.48 -94.56
N PHE A 39 45.90 89.71 -94.85
CA PHE A 39 46.03 90.37 -96.14
C PHE A 39 46.96 91.59 -96.05
N THR A 40 48.24 91.34 -95.83
CA THR A 40 49.25 92.37 -95.55
C THR A 40 49.80 93.06 -96.82
N GLU A 41 49.83 92.38 -97.97
CA GLU A 41 50.37 92.92 -99.22
C GLU A 41 49.41 92.79 -100.42
N ASN A 42 49.22 93.90 -101.15
CA ASN A 42 48.26 94.03 -102.23
C ASN A 42 48.89 93.72 -103.61
N THR A 43 49.26 92.47 -103.83
CA THR A 43 49.79 91.95 -105.10
C THR A 43 48.68 91.34 -105.97
N LEU A 44 48.92 91.21 -107.27
CA LEU A 44 47.96 90.61 -108.22
C LEU A 44 47.57 89.17 -107.82
N ASN A 45 48.51 88.44 -107.22
CA ASN A 45 48.33 87.08 -106.73
C ASN A 45 47.49 87.02 -105.44
N SER A 46 47.66 88.00 -104.52
CA SER A 46 46.85 88.05 -103.31
C SER A 46 45.39 88.45 -103.60
N ARG A 47 45.12 89.37 -104.54
CA ARG A 47 43.73 89.70 -104.95
C ARG A 47 42.97 88.51 -105.52
N ARG A 48 43.61 87.71 -106.39
CA ARG A 48 42.98 86.52 -106.99
C ARG A 48 42.69 85.43 -105.95
N ASN A 49 43.53 85.31 -104.92
CA ASN A 49 43.45 84.24 -103.94
C ASN A 49 42.78 84.64 -102.61
N LEU A 50 42.36 85.90 -102.44
CA LEU A 50 41.71 86.41 -101.21
C LEU A 50 40.48 85.59 -100.83
N ARG A 51 39.57 85.36 -101.80
CA ARG A 51 38.37 84.54 -101.61
C ARG A 51 38.73 83.13 -101.16
N SER A 52 39.70 82.51 -101.84
CA SER A 52 40.18 81.16 -101.50
C SER A 52 40.79 81.10 -100.10
N LYS A 53 41.52 82.13 -99.65
CA LYS A 53 42.07 82.21 -98.29
C LYS A 53 40.99 82.37 -97.22
N ILE A 54 39.98 83.22 -97.47
CA ILE A 54 38.84 83.42 -96.55
C ILE A 54 38.01 82.14 -96.45
N GLU A 55 37.68 81.53 -97.59
CA GLU A 55 36.96 80.24 -97.63
C GLU A 55 37.75 79.15 -96.91
N ARG A 56 39.08 79.10 -97.06
CA ARG A 56 39.93 78.13 -96.36
C ARG A 56 39.96 78.34 -94.85
N ARG A 57 40.02 79.59 -94.38
CA ARG A 57 40.00 79.89 -92.93
C ARG A 57 38.62 79.65 -92.32
N SER A 58 37.54 80.00 -93.02
CA SER A 58 36.18 79.64 -92.63
C SER A 58 36.00 78.12 -92.55
N LEU A 59 36.57 77.39 -93.51
CA LEU A 59 36.60 75.92 -93.49
C LEU A 59 37.36 75.40 -92.25
N THR A 60 38.54 75.95 -91.94
CA THR A 60 39.31 75.57 -90.73
C THR A 60 38.54 75.83 -89.44
N ILE A 61 37.87 76.98 -89.30
CA ILE A 61 37.06 77.29 -88.11
C ILE A 61 35.87 76.33 -88.00
N ASN A 62 35.21 76.03 -89.11
CA ASN A 62 34.11 75.05 -89.12
C ASN A 62 34.61 73.62 -88.83
N GLU A 63 35.82 73.25 -89.27
CA GLU A 63 36.46 71.98 -88.95
C GLU A 63 36.81 71.87 -87.46
N GLU A 64 37.35 72.95 -86.85
CA GLU A 64 37.62 73.03 -85.42
C GLU A 64 36.33 72.95 -84.60
N PHE A 65 35.29 73.68 -85.00
CA PHE A 65 33.98 73.60 -84.35
C PHE A 65 33.36 72.20 -84.46
N LEU A 66 33.44 71.57 -85.64
CA LEU A 66 32.97 70.20 -85.86
C LEU A 66 33.76 69.20 -84.99
N ALA A 67 35.07 69.39 -84.82
CA ALA A 67 35.90 68.55 -83.99
C ALA A 67 35.49 68.65 -82.50
N ALA A 68 35.36 69.87 -81.98
CA ALA A 68 34.91 70.10 -80.61
C ALA A 68 33.48 69.57 -80.36
N PHE A 69 32.57 69.80 -81.32
CA PHE A 69 31.18 69.34 -81.19
C PHE A 69 31.07 67.81 -81.28
N LYS A 70 31.96 67.14 -82.04
CA LYS A 70 32.03 65.68 -82.07
C LYS A 70 32.41 65.09 -80.71
N GLU A 71 33.32 65.72 -79.98
CA GLU A 71 33.72 65.28 -78.64
C GLU A 71 32.57 65.41 -77.65
N VAL A 72 31.87 66.55 -77.65
CA VAL A 72 30.67 66.76 -76.83
C VAL A 72 29.56 65.76 -77.19
N LYS A 73 29.35 65.50 -78.49
CA LYS A 73 28.37 64.51 -78.95
C LYS A 73 28.74 63.10 -78.48
N ALA A 74 30.03 62.72 -78.56
CA ALA A 74 30.50 61.42 -78.08
C ALA A 74 30.25 61.26 -76.57
N SER A 75 30.59 62.27 -75.76
CA SER A 75 30.29 62.24 -74.33
C SER A 75 28.78 62.18 -74.03
N LEU A 76 27.94 62.86 -74.83
CA LEU A 76 26.49 62.78 -74.67
C LEU A 76 25.93 61.41 -75.07
N ASP A 77 26.45 60.83 -76.15
CA ASP A 77 26.11 59.47 -76.60
C ASP A 77 26.51 58.44 -75.51
N ASP A 78 27.68 58.60 -74.87
CA ASP A 78 28.13 57.75 -73.76
C ASP A 78 27.21 57.86 -72.54
N VAL A 79 26.87 59.09 -72.11
CA VAL A 79 25.91 59.31 -71.01
C VAL A 79 24.55 58.72 -71.34
N TYR A 80 24.10 58.82 -72.59
CA TYR A 80 22.85 58.21 -73.03
C TYR A 80 22.91 56.68 -72.94
N GLN A 81 24.02 56.06 -73.36
CA GLN A 81 24.23 54.62 -73.23
C GLN A 81 24.26 54.18 -71.76
N ASP A 82 24.93 54.93 -70.89
CA ASP A 82 24.97 54.64 -69.45
C ASP A 82 23.58 54.72 -68.80
N VAL A 83 22.77 55.73 -69.17
CA VAL A 83 21.38 55.86 -68.69
C VAL A 83 20.52 54.71 -69.20
N LEU A 84 20.68 54.29 -70.46
CA LEU A 84 19.99 53.12 -71.00
C LEU A 84 20.40 51.83 -70.27
N ALA A 85 21.69 51.62 -70.05
CA ALA A 85 22.22 50.48 -69.33
C ALA A 85 21.71 50.45 -67.88
N MET A 86 21.66 51.61 -67.21
CA MET A 86 21.10 51.75 -65.86
C MET A 86 19.60 51.42 -65.84
N ASN A 87 18.82 51.91 -66.80
CA ASN A 87 17.39 51.60 -66.89
C ASN A 87 17.16 50.10 -67.08
N ILE A 88 17.93 49.45 -67.96
CA ILE A 88 17.88 47.99 -68.16
C ILE A 88 18.25 47.25 -66.87
N ALA A 89 19.30 47.68 -66.18
CA ALA A 89 19.73 47.08 -64.92
C ALA A 89 18.66 47.22 -63.82
N VAL A 90 18.03 48.38 -63.69
CA VAL A 90 16.95 48.64 -62.73
C VAL A 90 15.72 47.79 -63.04
N GLN A 91 15.33 47.68 -64.31
CA GLN A 91 14.22 46.80 -64.72
C GLN A 91 14.53 45.33 -64.43
N SER A 92 15.75 44.87 -64.75
CA SER A 92 16.20 43.52 -64.45
C SER A 92 16.19 43.24 -62.94
N MET A 93 16.71 44.15 -62.14
CA MET A 93 16.75 44.02 -60.67
C MET A 93 15.34 44.02 -60.08
N THR A 94 14.44 44.87 -60.58
CA THR A 94 13.04 44.92 -60.15
C THR A 94 12.32 43.61 -60.47
N ASN A 95 12.50 43.07 -61.68
CA ASN A 95 11.93 41.78 -62.07
C ASN A 95 12.46 40.64 -61.19
N ARG A 96 13.78 40.59 -60.96
CA ARG A 96 14.39 39.60 -60.05
C ARG A 96 13.82 39.70 -58.64
N LEU A 97 13.69 40.92 -58.12
CA LEU A 97 13.16 41.16 -56.78
C LEU A 97 11.68 40.76 -56.67
N GLN A 98 10.87 41.00 -57.70
CA GLN A 98 9.48 40.54 -57.75
C GLN A 98 9.38 39.01 -57.79
N VAL A 99 10.19 38.34 -58.63
CA VAL A 99 10.22 36.88 -58.71
C VAL A 99 10.66 36.27 -57.38
N THR A 100 11.74 36.78 -56.78
CA THR A 100 12.21 36.31 -55.48
C THR A 100 11.16 36.56 -54.40
N LYS A 101 10.52 37.74 -54.36
CA LYS A 101 9.45 38.04 -53.40
C LYS A 101 8.27 37.06 -53.54
N ALA A 102 7.85 36.74 -54.76
CA ALA A 102 6.78 35.77 -54.99
C ALA A 102 7.18 34.36 -54.49
N GLN A 103 8.38 33.90 -54.82
CA GLN A 103 8.90 32.60 -54.36
C GLN A 103 9.06 32.55 -52.82
N THR A 104 9.61 33.60 -52.21
CA THR A 104 9.77 33.70 -50.76
C THR A 104 8.42 33.76 -50.05
N SER A 105 7.42 34.45 -50.62
CA SER A 105 6.06 34.48 -50.06
C SER A 105 5.43 33.10 -50.05
N GLN A 106 5.56 32.34 -51.14
CA GLN A 106 5.07 30.96 -51.23
C GLN A 106 5.80 30.05 -50.23
N LEU A 107 7.11 30.20 -50.09
CA LEU A 107 7.89 29.44 -49.11
C LEU A 107 7.44 29.77 -47.67
N ILE A 108 7.28 31.04 -47.32
CA ILE A 108 6.81 31.49 -46.00
C ILE A 108 5.42 30.92 -45.71
N GLU A 109 4.50 30.95 -46.67
CA GLU A 109 3.16 30.38 -46.52
C GLU A 109 3.23 28.87 -46.26
N HIS A 110 4.03 28.14 -47.05
CA HIS A 110 4.24 26.70 -46.85
C HIS A 110 4.90 26.39 -45.50
N THR A 111 5.93 27.14 -45.09
CA THR A 111 6.61 26.98 -43.80
C THR A 111 5.66 27.27 -42.64
N SER A 112 4.87 28.36 -42.72
CA SER A 112 3.88 28.68 -41.68
C SER A 112 2.80 27.61 -41.57
N LYS A 113 2.34 27.06 -42.70
CA LYS A 113 1.37 25.97 -42.71
C LYS A 113 1.94 24.71 -42.06
N LEU A 114 3.14 24.28 -42.46
CA LEU A 114 3.85 23.15 -41.86
C LEU A 114 4.11 23.35 -40.37
N GLN A 115 4.42 24.57 -39.94
CA GLN A 115 4.66 24.87 -38.53
C GLN A 115 3.38 24.79 -37.70
N ASN A 116 2.25 25.26 -38.22
CA ASN A 116 0.94 25.10 -37.58
C ASN A 116 0.50 23.63 -37.54
N GLU A 117 0.74 22.87 -38.61
CA GLU A 117 0.48 21.42 -38.65
C GLU A 117 1.34 20.68 -37.62
N ASN A 118 2.63 21.03 -37.52
CA ASN A 118 3.55 20.43 -36.53
C ASN A 118 3.12 20.74 -35.09
N GLN A 119 2.71 21.98 -34.79
CA GLN A 119 2.15 22.33 -33.48
C GLN A 119 0.89 21.53 -33.15
N THR A 120 -0.01 21.39 -34.13
CA THR A 120 -1.26 20.61 -33.95
C THR A 120 -0.94 19.13 -33.70
N LEU A 121 -0.03 18.54 -34.47
CA LEU A 121 0.41 17.16 -34.31
C LEU A 121 1.12 16.94 -32.97
N SER A 122 1.96 17.89 -32.54
CA SER A 122 2.64 17.83 -31.24
C SER A 122 1.65 17.83 -30.09
N MET A 123 0.63 18.70 -30.15
CA MET A 123 -0.43 18.74 -29.14
C MET A 123 -1.27 17.45 -29.15
N GLN A 124 -1.60 16.91 -30.33
CA GLN A 124 -2.29 15.62 -30.45
C GLN A 124 -1.47 14.46 -29.88
N GLN A 125 -0.15 14.45 -30.12
CA GLN A 125 0.77 13.46 -29.54
C GLN A 125 0.79 13.55 -28.02
N GLU A 126 0.85 14.76 -27.46
CA GLU A 126 0.86 14.97 -26.02
C GLU A 126 -0.44 14.45 -25.38
N VAL A 127 -1.60 14.79 -25.96
CA VAL A 127 -2.91 14.29 -25.52
C VAL A 127 -3.00 12.77 -25.63
N ALA A 128 -2.56 12.17 -26.74
CA ALA A 128 -2.54 10.72 -26.90
C ALA A 128 -1.64 10.04 -25.85
N SER A 129 -0.47 10.62 -25.56
CA SER A 129 0.45 10.10 -24.55
C SER A 129 -0.14 10.17 -23.13
N ALA A 130 -0.82 11.27 -22.81
CA ALA A 130 -1.52 11.45 -21.54
C ALA A 130 -2.72 10.51 -21.43
N PHE A 131 -3.44 10.25 -22.53
CA PHE A 131 -4.56 9.32 -22.57
C PHE A 131 -4.10 7.89 -22.31
N ILE A 132 -3.05 7.42 -23.02
CA ILE A 132 -2.49 6.08 -22.81
C ILE A 132 -2.00 5.92 -21.37
N LYS A 133 -1.28 6.89 -20.82
CA LYS A 133 -0.78 6.83 -19.44
C LYS A 133 -1.90 6.72 -18.41
N ASN A 134 -3.04 7.35 -18.64
CA ASN A 134 -4.14 7.41 -17.69
C ASN A 134 -5.19 6.31 -17.84
N PHE A 135 -5.34 5.71 -19.02
CA PHE A 135 -6.43 4.77 -19.33
C PHE A 135 -5.96 3.41 -19.86
N HIS A 136 -4.65 3.21 -20.02
CA HIS A 136 -4.08 1.94 -20.49
C HIS A 136 -3.12 1.35 -19.45
N LEU A 137 -3.11 0.02 -19.38
CA LEU A 137 -2.12 -0.76 -18.63
C LEU A 137 -1.02 -1.18 -19.59
N THR A 138 0.23 -0.98 -19.19
CA THR A 138 1.38 -1.37 -19.99
C THR A 138 1.53 -2.91 -20.02
N SER A 139 2.15 -3.45 -21.06
CA SER A 139 2.41 -4.89 -21.17
C SER A 139 3.10 -5.52 -19.93
N PRO A 140 4.11 -4.91 -19.28
CA PRO A 140 4.67 -5.44 -18.04
C PRO A 140 3.67 -5.44 -16.87
N GLU A 141 2.81 -4.43 -16.76
CA GLU A 141 1.76 -4.38 -15.71
C GLU A 141 0.74 -5.51 -15.89
N LEU A 142 0.37 -5.81 -17.13
CA LEU A 142 -0.48 -6.96 -17.46
C LEU A 142 0.21 -8.29 -17.13
N ALA A 143 1.51 -8.40 -17.40
CA ALA A 143 2.30 -9.58 -17.03
C ALA A 143 2.36 -9.77 -15.50
N VAL A 144 2.43 -8.69 -14.72
CA VAL A 144 2.36 -8.74 -13.25
C VAL A 144 0.97 -9.18 -12.77
N LEU A 145 -0.12 -8.72 -13.39
CA LEU A 145 -1.50 -9.10 -13.04
C LEU A 145 -1.78 -10.58 -13.32
N HIS A 146 -1.44 -11.08 -14.50
CA HIS A 146 -1.68 -12.47 -14.88
C HIS A 146 -0.64 -13.43 -14.31
N GLY A 147 0.61 -12.96 -14.14
CA GLY A 147 1.75 -13.76 -13.74
C GLY A 147 2.32 -14.57 -14.91
N SER A 148 3.64 -14.72 -14.97
CA SER A 148 4.27 -15.57 -16.01
C SER A 148 3.91 -17.06 -15.86
N VAL A 149 3.57 -17.48 -14.62
CA VAL A 149 3.08 -18.82 -14.27
C VAL A 149 1.93 -18.64 -13.27
N ARG A 150 0.94 -19.56 -13.30
CA ARG A 150 -0.24 -19.55 -12.40
C ARG A 150 0.10 -19.44 -10.90
N GLU A 151 1.30 -19.83 -10.50
CA GLU A 151 1.78 -19.85 -9.10
C GLU A 151 2.88 -18.81 -8.80
N SER A 152 3.08 -17.83 -9.69
CA SER A 152 4.08 -16.79 -9.44
C SER A 152 3.75 -15.98 -8.17
N PRO A 153 4.76 -15.72 -7.31
CA PRO A 153 4.55 -15.08 -6.01
C PRO A 153 3.99 -13.68 -6.19
N ILE A 154 3.07 -13.30 -5.29
CA ILE A 154 2.53 -11.95 -5.25
C ILE A 154 3.55 -11.05 -4.55
N THR A 155 3.90 -9.95 -5.21
CA THR A 155 4.81 -8.91 -4.71
C THR A 155 4.04 -7.61 -4.43
N GLU A 156 4.68 -6.61 -3.85
CA GLU A 156 4.05 -5.29 -3.67
C GLU A 156 3.64 -4.63 -4.99
N GLU A 157 4.37 -4.92 -6.07
CA GLU A 157 4.07 -4.43 -7.41
C GLU A 157 2.67 -4.87 -7.86
N PHE A 158 2.26 -6.09 -7.55
CA PHE A 158 0.91 -6.58 -7.85
C PHE A 158 -0.17 -5.68 -7.25
N PHE A 159 -0.05 -5.32 -5.97
CA PHE A 159 -1.01 -4.44 -5.31
C PHE A 159 -1.01 -3.03 -5.91
N SER A 160 0.16 -2.52 -6.33
CA SER A 160 0.26 -1.23 -7.02
C SER A 160 -0.50 -1.23 -8.35
N VAL A 161 -0.39 -2.32 -9.12
CA VAL A 161 -1.08 -2.46 -10.41
C VAL A 161 -2.58 -2.64 -10.19
N VAL A 162 -3.02 -3.44 -9.21
CA VAL A 162 -4.45 -3.58 -8.87
C VAL A 162 -5.07 -2.25 -8.46
N ASN A 163 -4.37 -1.43 -7.66
CA ASN A 163 -4.83 -0.08 -7.34
C ASN A 163 -4.93 0.80 -8.58
N LYS A 164 -3.94 0.72 -9.48
CA LYS A 164 -3.99 1.44 -10.76
C LYS A 164 -5.20 1.02 -11.61
N VAL A 165 -5.57 -0.26 -11.65
CA VAL A 165 -6.80 -0.73 -12.33
C VAL A 165 -8.05 -0.07 -11.74
N GLN A 166 -8.14 0.00 -10.40
CA GLN A 166 -9.24 0.65 -9.70
C GLN A 166 -9.29 2.16 -10.00
N ASP A 167 -8.14 2.83 -10.03
CA ASP A 167 -8.03 4.24 -10.36
C ASP A 167 -8.45 4.53 -11.81
N ILE A 168 -8.02 3.69 -12.76
CA ILE A 168 -8.43 3.81 -14.17
C ILE A 168 -9.95 3.65 -14.28
N HIS A 169 -10.51 2.62 -13.64
CA HIS A 169 -11.95 2.39 -13.62
C HIS A 169 -12.71 3.59 -13.02
N GLY A 170 -12.17 4.23 -11.97
CA GLY A 170 -12.71 5.47 -11.40
C GLY A 170 -12.65 6.66 -12.35
N LYS A 171 -11.50 6.87 -13.02
CA LYS A 171 -11.29 7.95 -14.01
C LYS A 171 -12.21 7.84 -15.22
N CYS A 172 -12.63 6.64 -15.61
CA CYS A 172 -13.59 6.45 -16.69
C CYS A 172 -14.94 7.15 -16.44
N ARG A 173 -15.33 7.36 -15.17
CA ARG A 173 -16.52 8.16 -14.84
C ARG A 173 -16.42 9.60 -15.34
N VAL A 174 -15.23 10.20 -15.27
CA VAL A 174 -14.97 11.54 -15.82
C VAL A 174 -15.09 11.51 -17.35
N LEU A 175 -14.56 10.46 -17.99
CA LEU A 175 -14.63 10.31 -19.44
C LEU A 175 -16.08 10.18 -19.96
N MET A 176 -16.95 9.51 -19.18
CA MET A 176 -18.39 9.44 -19.46
C MET A 176 -19.07 10.80 -19.37
N GLN A 177 -18.70 11.62 -18.37
CA GLN A 177 -19.25 12.98 -18.20
C GLN A 177 -18.84 13.92 -19.34
N SER A 178 -17.65 13.72 -19.92
CA SER A 178 -17.14 14.49 -21.06
C SER A 178 -17.70 14.07 -22.43
N GLY A 179 -18.65 13.13 -22.48
CA GLY A 179 -19.33 12.71 -23.72
C GLY A 179 -18.72 11.50 -24.44
N TYR A 180 -17.65 10.89 -23.92
CA TYR A 180 -17.00 9.71 -24.52
C TYR A 180 -17.52 8.39 -23.93
N GLN A 181 -18.84 8.19 -23.92
CA GLN A 181 -19.48 7.09 -23.18
C GLN A 181 -19.07 5.70 -23.67
N THR A 182 -19.09 5.44 -24.98
CA THR A 182 -18.78 4.10 -25.53
C THR A 182 -17.35 3.66 -25.21
N LEU A 183 -16.39 4.58 -25.37
CA LEU A 183 -14.99 4.32 -25.05
C LEU A 183 -14.78 4.10 -23.55
N ALA A 184 -15.43 4.92 -22.72
CA ALA A 184 -15.35 4.78 -21.27
C ALA A 184 -15.91 3.43 -20.80
N LEU A 185 -17.03 2.98 -21.37
CA LEU A 185 -17.66 1.70 -21.04
C LEU A 185 -16.79 0.51 -21.46
N ASP A 186 -16.16 0.54 -22.65
CA ASP A 186 -15.24 -0.52 -23.09
C ASP A 186 -14.02 -0.61 -22.17
N ILE A 187 -13.40 0.54 -21.82
CA ILE A 187 -12.27 0.57 -20.88
C ILE A 187 -12.70 0.05 -19.51
N MET A 188 -13.83 0.51 -18.98
CA MET A 188 -14.36 0.03 -17.70
C MET A 188 -14.59 -1.48 -17.71
N GLN A 189 -15.21 -2.02 -18.76
CA GLN A 189 -15.44 -3.46 -18.88
C GLN A 189 -14.12 -4.24 -18.88
N ARG A 190 -13.11 -3.79 -19.61
CA ARG A 190 -11.77 -4.41 -19.61
C ARG A 190 -11.11 -4.35 -18.24
N MET A 191 -11.20 -3.19 -17.54
CA MET A 191 -10.63 -3.04 -16.20
C MET A 191 -11.34 -3.94 -15.18
N THR A 192 -12.66 -4.10 -15.28
CA THR A 192 -13.42 -5.03 -14.44
C THR A 192 -12.98 -6.47 -14.63
N LEU A 193 -12.83 -6.93 -15.89
CA LEU A 193 -12.35 -8.28 -16.18
C LEU A 193 -10.93 -8.53 -15.64
N LEU A 194 -10.03 -7.56 -15.78
CA LEU A 194 -8.68 -7.63 -15.22
C LEU A 194 -8.70 -7.64 -13.69
N GLN A 195 -9.57 -6.84 -13.07
CA GLN A 195 -9.73 -6.81 -11.62
C GLN A 195 -10.27 -8.14 -11.09
N GLU A 196 -11.24 -8.76 -11.76
CA GLU A 196 -11.78 -10.07 -11.39
C GLU A 196 -10.70 -11.16 -11.48
N ALA A 197 -9.95 -11.21 -12.59
CA ALA A 197 -8.84 -12.15 -12.75
C ALA A 197 -7.75 -11.94 -11.69
N ALA A 198 -7.44 -10.69 -11.35
CA ALA A 198 -6.48 -10.37 -10.31
C ALA A 198 -6.96 -10.81 -8.92
N LEU A 199 -8.23 -10.58 -8.60
CA LEU A 199 -8.82 -11.01 -7.33
C LEU A 199 -8.88 -12.53 -7.21
N GLU A 200 -9.18 -13.25 -8.29
CA GLU A 200 -9.16 -14.72 -8.30
C GLU A 200 -7.74 -15.25 -8.03
N ARG A 201 -6.72 -14.66 -8.66
CA ARG A 201 -5.32 -15.00 -8.40
C ARG A 201 -4.90 -14.66 -6.96
N LEU A 202 -5.26 -13.48 -6.47
CA LEU A 202 -5.00 -13.05 -5.10
C LEU A 202 -5.64 -14.00 -4.09
N TYR A 203 -6.89 -14.42 -4.34
CA TYR A 203 -7.60 -15.40 -3.54
C TYR A 203 -6.84 -16.74 -3.47
N ARG A 204 -6.46 -17.33 -4.61
CA ARG A 204 -5.73 -18.62 -4.65
C ARG A 204 -4.38 -18.56 -3.93
N TRP A 205 -3.65 -17.47 -4.13
CA TRP A 205 -2.38 -17.25 -3.45
C TRP A 205 -2.57 -17.11 -1.94
N THR A 206 -3.56 -16.32 -1.51
CA THR A 206 -3.85 -16.09 -0.08
C THR A 206 -4.28 -17.38 0.59
N GLN A 207 -5.15 -18.18 -0.06
CA GLN A 207 -5.57 -19.50 0.43
C GLN A 207 -4.38 -20.44 0.65
N THR A 208 -3.40 -20.43 -0.26
CA THR A 208 -2.20 -21.27 -0.14
C THR A 208 -1.23 -20.78 0.93
N GLN A 209 -1.09 -19.45 1.08
CA GLN A 209 -0.04 -18.83 1.91
C GLN A 209 -0.51 -18.44 3.32
N CYS A 210 -1.82 -18.38 3.59
CA CYS A 210 -2.35 -17.96 4.90
C CYS A 210 -1.86 -18.84 6.06
N LYS A 211 -1.53 -20.12 5.78
CA LYS A 211 -0.93 -21.04 6.77
C LYS A 211 0.44 -20.58 7.30
N ASN A 212 1.18 -19.78 6.52
CA ASN A 212 2.53 -19.30 6.83
C ASN A 212 2.53 -17.89 7.43
N ILE A 213 1.49 -17.52 8.21
CA ILE A 213 1.34 -16.17 8.77
C ILE A 213 2.51 -15.76 9.69
N GLU A 214 3.18 -16.73 10.30
CA GLU A 214 4.37 -16.53 11.14
C GLU A 214 5.61 -16.08 10.34
N ASN A 215 5.58 -16.21 9.01
CA ASN A 215 6.68 -15.75 8.17
C ASN A 215 6.61 -14.22 8.01
N GLU A 216 7.58 -13.52 8.63
CA GLU A 216 7.70 -12.06 8.64
C GLU A 216 7.69 -11.42 7.24
N ARG A 217 8.17 -12.13 6.20
CA ARG A 217 8.18 -11.61 4.83
C ARG A 217 6.82 -11.71 4.15
N LEU A 218 6.03 -12.71 4.48
CA LEU A 218 4.72 -12.98 3.86
C LEU A 218 3.58 -12.26 4.59
N ALA A 219 3.70 -12.07 5.91
CA ALA A 219 2.66 -11.44 6.73
C ALA A 219 2.18 -10.08 6.19
N PRO A 220 3.04 -9.12 5.78
CA PRO A 220 2.60 -7.85 5.22
C PRO A 220 1.77 -7.98 3.94
N LEU A 221 2.11 -8.97 3.10
CA LEU A 221 1.41 -9.24 1.84
C LEU A 221 0.05 -9.89 2.11
N LEU A 222 -0.03 -10.81 3.08
CA LEU A 222 -1.29 -11.42 3.52
C LEU A 222 -2.24 -10.37 4.12
N ILE A 223 -1.73 -9.44 4.94
CA ILE A 223 -2.52 -8.33 5.51
C ILE A 223 -3.14 -7.48 4.39
N LYS A 224 -2.34 -7.09 3.39
CA LYS A 224 -2.81 -6.33 2.22
C LYS A 224 -3.83 -7.14 1.39
N ALA A 225 -3.60 -8.45 1.24
CA ALA A 225 -4.52 -9.34 0.52
C ALA A 225 -5.88 -9.43 1.20
N MET A 226 -5.91 -9.70 2.52
CA MET A 226 -7.15 -9.78 3.30
C MET A 226 -7.92 -8.46 3.29
N SER A 227 -7.22 -7.32 3.40
CA SER A 227 -7.81 -5.97 3.31
C SER A 227 -8.48 -5.67 1.95
N LYS A 228 -8.01 -6.27 0.85
CA LYS A 228 -8.66 -6.18 -0.46
C LYS A 228 -9.79 -7.20 -0.63
N LEU A 229 -9.65 -8.39 -0.04
CA LEU A 229 -10.61 -9.49 -0.18
C LEU A 229 -11.85 -9.34 0.73
N GLN A 230 -11.80 -8.52 1.79
CA GLN A 230 -12.98 -8.22 2.62
C GLN A 230 -14.15 -7.59 1.85
N ASP A 231 -13.90 -6.99 0.68
CA ASP A 231 -14.95 -6.50 -0.24
C ASP A 231 -15.82 -7.62 -0.82
N ARG A 232 -15.36 -8.87 -0.72
CA ARG A 232 -16.07 -10.09 -1.16
C ARG A 232 -16.22 -11.05 0.03
N PRO A 233 -17.26 -10.89 0.88
CA PRO A 233 -17.41 -11.61 2.14
C PRO A 233 -17.33 -13.14 2.01
N VAL A 234 -17.83 -13.69 0.90
CA VAL A 234 -17.80 -15.14 0.62
C VAL A 234 -16.36 -15.65 0.45
N LEU A 235 -15.54 -14.96 -0.36
CA LEU A 235 -14.14 -15.32 -0.57
C LEU A 235 -13.32 -15.15 0.72
N PHE A 236 -13.58 -14.06 1.43
CA PHE A 236 -12.97 -13.78 2.73
C PHE A 236 -13.23 -14.92 3.73
N LYS A 237 -14.49 -15.38 3.83
CA LYS A 237 -14.86 -16.50 4.69
C LYS A 237 -14.14 -17.79 4.30
N TYR A 238 -14.07 -18.14 3.02
CA TYR A 238 -13.35 -19.35 2.59
C TYR A 238 -11.86 -19.32 2.94
N ILE A 239 -11.22 -18.15 2.87
CA ILE A 239 -9.81 -18.02 3.30
C ILE A 239 -9.68 -18.23 4.81
N LEU A 240 -10.59 -17.66 5.60
CA LEU A 240 -10.60 -17.89 7.05
C LEU A 240 -10.83 -19.36 7.40
N ASP A 241 -11.73 -20.04 6.69
CA ASP A 241 -12.00 -21.46 6.90
C ASP A 241 -10.76 -22.32 6.57
N GLU A 242 -10.07 -22.04 5.46
CA GLU A 242 -8.81 -22.70 5.09
C GLU A 242 -7.69 -22.40 6.10
N TYR A 243 -7.55 -21.14 6.50
CA TYR A 243 -6.60 -20.74 7.55
C TYR A 243 -6.85 -21.52 8.84
N CYS A 244 -8.10 -21.60 9.29
CA CYS A 244 -8.48 -22.37 10.47
C CYS A 244 -8.17 -23.86 10.28
N ALA A 245 -8.39 -24.45 9.10
CA ALA A 245 -8.05 -25.85 8.82
C ALA A 245 -6.54 -26.11 8.92
N ALA A 246 -5.72 -25.23 8.33
CA ALA A 246 -4.26 -25.33 8.39
C ALA A 246 -3.74 -25.17 9.83
N ARG A 247 -4.23 -24.18 10.57
CA ARG A 247 -3.83 -23.93 11.96
C ARG A 247 -4.29 -25.04 12.92
N ARG A 248 -5.49 -25.60 12.75
CA ARG A 248 -5.93 -26.81 13.50
C ARG A 248 -4.92 -27.95 13.37
N THR A 249 -4.51 -28.25 12.13
CA THR A 249 -3.56 -29.34 11.86
C THR A 249 -2.20 -29.06 12.48
N ALA A 250 -1.69 -27.83 12.33
CA ALA A 250 -0.43 -27.41 12.93
C ALA A 250 -0.46 -27.48 14.46
N LEU A 251 -1.52 -26.94 15.07
CA LEU A 251 -1.69 -26.88 16.53
C LEU A 251 -1.79 -28.28 17.16
N VAL A 252 -2.54 -29.20 16.53
CA VAL A 252 -2.59 -30.60 16.97
C VAL A 252 -1.22 -31.27 16.83
N GLY A 253 -0.52 -31.04 15.72
CA GLY A 253 0.85 -31.53 15.53
C GLY A 253 1.76 -31.07 16.66
N SER A 254 1.80 -29.76 16.93
CA SER A 254 2.60 -29.20 18.02
C SER A 254 2.20 -29.73 19.41
N PHE A 255 0.92 -30.01 19.65
CA PHE A 255 0.48 -30.62 20.90
C PHE A 255 0.99 -32.07 21.05
N ILE A 256 0.94 -32.86 19.98
CA ILE A 256 1.45 -34.23 19.97
C ILE A 256 2.98 -34.25 20.11
N ASP A 257 3.68 -33.32 19.47
CA ASP A 257 5.13 -33.16 19.60
C ASP A 257 5.51 -32.81 21.05
N ALA A 258 4.77 -31.89 21.69
CA ALA A 258 4.96 -31.56 23.11
C ALA A 258 4.70 -32.78 24.02
N LEU A 259 3.71 -33.61 23.69
CA LEU A 259 3.41 -34.83 24.42
C LEU A 259 4.50 -35.91 24.30
N THR A 260 5.07 -36.09 23.10
CA THR A 260 5.88 -37.27 22.76
C THR A 260 7.37 -37.02 22.58
N LEU A 261 7.77 -35.86 22.03
CA LEU A 261 9.15 -35.52 21.70
C LEU A 261 9.79 -34.60 22.73
N GLY A 262 8.98 -33.84 23.46
CA GLY A 262 9.49 -32.97 24.51
C GLY A 262 10.27 -31.77 23.97
N GLU A 263 9.63 -30.98 23.12
CA GLU A 263 10.00 -29.59 22.83
C GLU A 263 8.82 -28.93 22.10
N GLY A 264 8.42 -27.74 22.55
CA GLY A 264 7.35 -26.95 21.90
C GLY A 264 6.64 -26.00 22.86
N PHE A 265 7.06 -24.72 22.84
CA PHE A 265 6.59 -23.59 23.67
C PHE A 265 6.56 -23.87 25.19
N GLY A 266 7.51 -23.29 25.95
CA GLY A 266 7.43 -23.26 27.42
C GLY A 266 8.60 -23.86 28.22
N GLY A 267 9.67 -24.32 27.57
CA GLY A 267 10.94 -24.62 28.25
C GLY A 267 11.00 -25.90 29.08
N THR A 268 10.03 -26.82 28.96
CA THR A 268 10.14 -28.18 29.52
C THR A 268 10.84 -29.12 28.53
N PRO A 269 12.06 -29.61 28.83
CA PRO A 269 12.89 -30.37 27.88
C PRO A 269 12.49 -31.85 27.73
N ASN A 270 11.53 -32.34 28.51
CA ASN A 270 11.11 -33.75 28.48
C ASN A 270 9.67 -33.86 27.95
N PRO A 271 9.34 -34.94 27.21
CA PRO A 271 7.97 -35.23 26.78
C PRO A 271 6.99 -35.24 27.95
N ILE A 272 5.81 -34.61 27.78
CA ILE A 272 4.79 -34.57 28.82
C ILE A 272 4.34 -35.98 29.20
N GLU A 273 4.32 -36.94 28.26
CA GLU A 273 3.98 -38.34 28.53
C GLU A 273 4.91 -39.03 29.54
N MET A 274 6.15 -38.55 29.73
CA MET A 274 7.03 -39.07 30.78
C MET A 274 6.50 -38.80 32.20
N HIS A 275 5.65 -37.79 32.36
CA HIS A 275 5.05 -37.44 33.65
C HIS A 275 3.72 -38.15 33.93
N ALA A 276 3.29 -39.11 33.08
CA ALA A 276 2.01 -39.80 33.22
C ALA A 276 1.83 -40.51 34.59
N ASN A 277 2.92 -40.86 35.27
CA ASN A 277 2.90 -41.46 36.62
C ASN A 277 2.52 -40.46 37.73
N ASP A 278 2.62 -39.15 37.47
CA ASP A 278 2.20 -38.08 38.38
C ASP A 278 0.98 -37.36 37.78
N PRO A 279 -0.25 -37.74 38.18
CA PRO A 279 -1.49 -37.17 37.66
C PRO A 279 -1.56 -35.64 37.70
N LYS A 280 -1.06 -35.03 38.79
CA LYS A 280 -1.14 -33.60 39.00
C LYS A 280 -0.23 -32.87 38.01
N ARG A 281 1.01 -33.35 37.88
CA ARG A 281 1.97 -32.77 36.95
C ARG A 281 1.57 -33.00 35.50
N TYR A 282 1.12 -34.20 35.15
CA TYR A 282 0.72 -34.54 33.79
C TYR A 282 -0.44 -33.67 33.29
N VAL A 283 -1.50 -33.52 34.08
CA VAL A 283 -2.64 -32.64 33.73
C VAL A 283 -2.23 -31.17 33.76
N GLY A 284 -1.40 -30.77 34.73
CA GLY A 284 -0.87 -29.42 34.83
C GLY A 284 -0.07 -29.01 33.59
N ASP A 285 0.86 -29.85 33.14
CA ASP A 285 1.69 -29.60 31.95
C ASP A 285 0.84 -29.50 30.67
N MET A 286 -0.17 -30.37 30.49
CA MET A 286 -1.09 -30.29 29.34
C MET A 286 -1.89 -28.98 29.32
N LEU A 287 -2.44 -28.56 30.47
CA LEU A 287 -3.23 -27.33 30.57
C LEU A 287 -2.34 -26.07 30.49
N ALA A 288 -1.12 -26.13 31.01
CA ALA A 288 -0.13 -25.07 30.88
C ALA A 288 0.26 -24.86 29.42
N TRP A 289 0.50 -25.94 28.67
CA TRP A 289 0.77 -25.87 27.24
C TRP A 289 -0.40 -25.22 26.48
N LEU A 290 -1.63 -25.64 26.75
CA LEU A 290 -2.84 -25.07 26.16
C LEU A 290 -2.94 -23.56 26.43
N HIS A 291 -2.69 -23.14 27.68
CA HIS A 291 -2.70 -21.74 28.09
C HIS A 291 -1.66 -20.89 27.33
N GLN A 292 -0.49 -21.47 27.01
CA GLN A 292 0.56 -20.77 26.25
C GLN A 292 0.28 -20.73 24.74
N ALA A 293 -0.35 -21.77 24.19
CA ALA A 293 -0.62 -21.87 22.75
C ALA A 293 -1.75 -20.93 22.29
N ILE A 294 -2.81 -20.76 23.10
CA ILE A 294 -3.99 -19.95 22.72
C ILE A 294 -3.62 -18.49 22.38
N PRO A 295 -2.84 -17.76 23.19
CA PRO A 295 -2.42 -16.39 22.87
C PRO A 295 -1.67 -16.26 21.53
N VAL A 296 -0.83 -17.25 21.20
CA VAL A 296 -0.07 -17.27 19.93
C VAL A 296 -1.02 -17.38 18.74
N GLU A 297 -1.99 -18.28 18.79
CA GLU A 297 -3.01 -18.39 17.73
C GLU A 297 -3.87 -17.12 17.63
N LYS A 298 -4.20 -16.51 18.77
CA LYS A 298 -4.93 -15.24 18.82
C LYS A 298 -4.14 -14.11 18.14
N GLU A 299 -2.84 -14.02 18.37
CA GLU A 299 -1.97 -13.04 17.72
C GLU A 299 -1.85 -13.28 16.21
N ASN A 300 -1.73 -14.54 15.80
CA ASN A 300 -1.66 -14.93 14.39
C ASN A 300 -2.93 -14.51 13.62
N ILE A 301 -4.13 -14.80 14.15
CA ILE A 301 -5.38 -14.38 13.48
C ILE A 301 -5.53 -12.85 13.50
N LEU A 302 -5.19 -12.18 14.60
CA LEU A 302 -5.23 -10.71 14.69
C LEU A 302 -4.29 -10.07 13.66
N THR A 303 -3.13 -10.67 13.43
CA THR A 303 -2.19 -10.23 12.40
C THR A 303 -2.80 -10.40 11.02
N LEU A 304 -3.41 -11.53 10.70
CA LEU A 304 -4.04 -11.80 9.40
C LEU A 304 -5.15 -10.78 9.07
N VAL A 305 -5.96 -10.39 10.06
CA VAL A 305 -7.10 -9.47 9.87
C VAL A 305 -6.79 -8.01 10.22
N LYS A 306 -5.53 -7.67 10.49
CA LYS A 306 -5.10 -6.36 11.02
C LYS A 306 -5.60 -5.13 10.26
N SER A 307 -5.73 -5.23 8.94
CA SER A 307 -6.17 -4.14 8.06
C SER A 307 -7.58 -4.36 7.49
N CYS A 308 -8.39 -5.20 8.14
CA CYS A 308 -9.79 -5.40 7.81
C CYS A 308 -10.66 -4.56 8.75
N ASP A 309 -11.67 -3.90 8.19
CA ASP A 309 -12.52 -2.93 8.88
C ASP A 309 -14.01 -3.05 8.49
N LYS A 310 -14.31 -3.76 7.40
CA LYS A 310 -15.68 -3.90 6.86
C LYS A 310 -16.45 -5.08 7.43
N THR A 311 -15.77 -6.01 8.09
CA THR A 311 -16.34 -7.19 8.74
C THR A 311 -16.26 -7.03 10.25
N ASP A 312 -17.11 -7.73 11.00
CA ASP A 312 -16.98 -7.78 12.46
C ASP A 312 -15.73 -8.59 12.84
N VAL A 313 -14.59 -7.90 12.87
CA VAL A 313 -13.28 -8.51 13.13
C VAL A 313 -13.25 -9.19 14.48
N SER A 314 -13.94 -8.64 15.49
CA SER A 314 -13.94 -9.22 16.83
C SER A 314 -14.61 -10.60 16.83
N ASP A 315 -15.76 -10.71 16.20
CA ASP A 315 -16.49 -11.97 16.13
C ASP A 315 -15.81 -12.99 15.20
N GLN A 316 -15.20 -12.54 14.10
CA GLN A 316 -14.40 -13.43 13.24
C GLN A 316 -13.20 -14.01 13.97
N VAL A 317 -12.49 -13.20 14.78
CA VAL A 317 -11.35 -13.67 15.59
C VAL A 317 -11.82 -14.70 16.63
N LYS A 318 -12.94 -14.45 17.33
CA LYS A 318 -13.49 -15.41 18.30
C LYS A 318 -13.89 -16.73 17.63
N GLN A 319 -14.60 -16.67 16.51
CA GLN A 319 -15.04 -17.86 15.77
C GLN A 319 -13.85 -18.66 15.23
N ALA A 320 -12.86 -17.98 14.63
CA ALA A 320 -11.65 -18.62 14.15
C ALA A 320 -10.87 -19.30 15.28
N LEU A 321 -10.70 -18.61 16.41
CA LEU A 321 -9.98 -19.15 17.56
C LEU A 321 -10.72 -20.33 18.20
N SER A 322 -12.05 -20.29 18.29
CA SER A 322 -12.87 -21.43 18.74
C SER A 322 -12.73 -22.63 17.80
N ASN A 323 -12.73 -22.41 16.49
CA ASN A 323 -12.55 -23.48 15.49
C ASN A 323 -11.13 -24.08 15.56
N ILE A 324 -10.11 -23.23 15.69
CA ILE A 324 -8.71 -23.66 15.80
C ILE A 324 -8.48 -24.52 17.05
N THR A 325 -9.06 -24.13 18.18
CA THR A 325 -8.87 -24.83 19.46
C THR A 325 -9.72 -26.09 19.61
N GLU A 326 -10.82 -26.22 18.86
CA GLU A 326 -11.69 -27.40 18.87
C GLU A 326 -10.93 -28.71 18.59
N SER A 327 -9.93 -28.68 17.72
CA SER A 327 -9.17 -29.90 17.36
C SER A 327 -8.32 -30.45 18.51
N LEU A 328 -8.06 -29.66 19.56
CA LEU A 328 -7.37 -30.10 20.77
C LEU A 328 -8.29 -30.79 21.78
N CYS A 329 -9.60 -30.61 21.67
CA CYS A 329 -10.56 -31.09 22.66
C CYS A 329 -10.50 -32.61 22.83
N HIS A 330 -10.48 -33.36 21.72
CA HIS A 330 -10.45 -34.82 21.77
C HIS A 330 -9.17 -35.40 22.43
N PRO A 331 -7.94 -35.07 21.99
CA PRO A 331 -6.73 -35.61 22.61
C PRO A 331 -6.53 -35.16 24.05
N LEU A 332 -6.97 -33.94 24.41
CA LEU A 332 -6.94 -33.44 25.78
C LEU A 332 -7.94 -34.20 26.65
N LYS A 333 -9.21 -34.29 26.21
CA LYS A 333 -10.29 -34.98 26.92
C LYS A 333 -9.93 -36.43 27.20
N SER A 334 -9.53 -37.19 26.20
CA SER A 334 -9.20 -38.62 26.38
C SER A 334 -8.12 -38.87 27.44
N ARG A 335 -7.08 -38.01 27.48
CA ARG A 335 -5.98 -38.13 28.44
C ARG A 335 -6.40 -37.73 29.86
N ILE A 336 -7.12 -36.61 30.01
CA ILE A 336 -7.58 -36.15 31.33
C ILE A 336 -8.65 -37.11 31.88
N GLU A 337 -9.58 -37.59 31.06
CA GLU A 337 -10.56 -38.61 31.46
C GLU A 337 -9.88 -39.89 31.94
N HIS A 338 -8.83 -40.33 31.24
CA HIS A 338 -8.04 -41.48 31.67
C HIS A 338 -7.44 -41.25 33.06
N VAL A 339 -6.83 -40.09 33.31
CA VAL A 339 -6.29 -39.72 34.63
C VAL A 339 -7.38 -39.70 35.71
N ILE A 340 -8.57 -39.17 35.41
CA ILE A 340 -9.71 -39.12 36.33
C ILE A 340 -10.25 -40.53 36.64
N SER A 341 -10.16 -41.45 35.69
CA SER A 341 -10.61 -42.84 35.83
C SER A 341 -9.62 -43.74 36.58
N THR A 342 -8.32 -43.44 36.48
CA THR A 342 -7.25 -44.20 37.13
C THR A 342 -7.37 -44.12 38.65
N GLU A 343 -6.97 -45.19 39.35
CA GLU A 343 -7.02 -45.19 40.79
C GLU A 343 -5.95 -44.30 41.42
N ALA A 344 -6.31 -43.04 41.71
CA ALA A 344 -5.51 -42.11 42.49
C ALA A 344 -6.16 -41.82 43.87
N PRO A 345 -5.37 -41.36 44.87
CA PRO A 345 -5.91 -40.84 46.13
C PRO A 345 -6.82 -39.62 45.91
N ALA A 346 -7.82 -39.45 46.79
CA ALA A 346 -8.76 -38.32 46.73
C ALA A 346 -8.04 -36.96 46.79
N THR A 347 -6.93 -36.85 47.51
CA THR A 347 -6.07 -35.65 47.59
C THR A 347 -5.49 -35.25 46.23
N VAL A 348 -4.96 -36.22 45.48
CA VAL A 348 -4.40 -36.01 44.15
C VAL A 348 -5.51 -35.61 43.18
N LEU A 349 -6.64 -36.32 43.20
CA LEU A 349 -7.76 -36.04 42.32
C LEU A 349 -8.35 -34.64 42.57
N TYR A 350 -8.47 -34.23 43.83
CA TYR A 350 -8.88 -32.87 44.17
C TYR A 350 -7.90 -31.81 43.64
N SER A 351 -6.58 -32.07 43.72
CA SER A 351 -5.59 -31.17 43.13
C SER A 351 -5.75 -31.04 41.62
N VAL A 352 -6.06 -32.14 40.91
CA VAL A 352 -6.38 -32.12 39.47
C VAL A 352 -7.66 -31.33 39.21
N THR A 353 -8.72 -31.52 40.00
CA THR A 353 -9.96 -30.73 39.90
C THR A 353 -9.69 -29.24 40.01
N THR A 354 -8.88 -28.81 41.00
CA THR A 354 -8.54 -27.40 41.19
C THR A 354 -7.72 -26.83 40.02
N LEU A 355 -6.83 -27.62 39.41
CA LEU A 355 -6.08 -27.22 38.21
C LEU A 355 -7.00 -27.02 37.01
N ILE A 356 -7.91 -27.97 36.74
CA ILE A 356 -8.88 -27.84 35.65
C ILE A 356 -9.73 -26.58 35.85
N ARG A 357 -10.20 -26.34 37.08
CA ARG A 357 -10.99 -25.16 37.43
C ARG A 357 -10.23 -23.85 37.16
N PHE A 358 -8.98 -23.77 37.59
CA PHE A 358 -8.12 -22.60 37.37
C PHE A 358 -7.89 -22.32 35.88
N TYR A 359 -7.47 -23.33 35.11
CA TYR A 359 -7.18 -23.14 33.68
C TYR A 359 -8.45 -22.89 32.86
N ARG A 360 -9.60 -23.47 33.26
CA ARG A 360 -10.88 -23.14 32.66
C ARG A 360 -11.24 -21.67 32.86
N ALA A 361 -11.14 -21.15 34.09
CA ALA A 361 -11.45 -19.74 34.38
C ALA A 361 -10.59 -18.77 33.55
N ILE A 362 -9.33 -19.10 33.28
CA ILE A 362 -8.46 -18.31 32.41
C ILE A 362 -8.87 -18.46 30.93
N THR A 363 -9.18 -19.69 30.49
CA THR A 363 -9.56 -19.97 29.10
C THR A 363 -10.89 -19.32 28.74
N GLU A 364 -11.86 -19.32 29.65
CA GLU A 364 -13.19 -18.71 29.52
C GLU A 364 -13.08 -17.18 29.27
N GLN A 365 -12.10 -16.51 29.88
CA GLN A 365 -11.86 -15.08 29.63
C GLN A 365 -11.36 -14.79 28.20
N VAL A 366 -10.71 -15.76 27.55
CA VAL A 366 -10.13 -15.60 26.21
C VAL A 366 -11.07 -16.06 25.11
N ILE A 367 -11.74 -17.21 25.32
CA ILE A 367 -12.62 -17.85 24.34
C ILE A 367 -13.91 -18.35 25.02
N PRO A 368 -14.81 -17.43 25.44
CA PRO A 368 -16.06 -17.81 26.07
C PRO A 368 -16.95 -18.61 25.10
N ASP A 369 -17.78 -19.50 25.65
CA ASP A 369 -18.76 -20.31 24.93
C ASP A 369 -18.19 -21.17 23.78
N SER A 370 -16.88 -21.47 23.83
CA SER A 370 -16.22 -22.33 22.84
C SER A 370 -16.38 -23.81 23.15
N VAL A 371 -16.18 -24.66 22.14
CA VAL A 371 -16.16 -26.13 22.32
C VAL A 371 -15.07 -26.54 23.34
N LEU A 372 -13.97 -25.79 23.40
CA LEU A 372 -12.91 -26.00 24.37
C LEU A 372 -13.38 -25.69 25.80
N ASP A 373 -14.04 -24.56 26.04
CA ASP A 373 -14.59 -24.25 27.37
C ASP A 373 -15.61 -25.30 27.81
N LEU A 374 -16.53 -25.70 26.93
CA LEU A 374 -17.49 -26.77 27.22
C LEU A 374 -16.78 -28.10 27.54
N THR A 375 -15.71 -28.43 26.82
CA THR A 375 -14.91 -29.63 27.10
C THR A 375 -14.25 -29.56 28.49
N LEU A 376 -13.68 -28.41 28.85
CA LEU A 376 -13.08 -28.19 30.18
C LEU A 376 -14.14 -28.20 31.29
N PHE A 377 -15.35 -27.69 31.02
CA PHE A 377 -16.48 -27.74 31.94
C PHE A 377 -16.95 -29.17 32.21
N ASP A 378 -17.08 -29.98 31.16
CA ASP A 378 -17.44 -31.39 31.27
C ASP A 378 -16.39 -32.17 32.08
N LEU A 379 -15.10 -31.95 31.77
CA LEU A 379 -13.98 -32.56 32.50
C LEU A 379 -13.96 -32.13 33.97
N LEU A 380 -14.23 -30.86 34.26
CA LEU A 380 -14.34 -30.36 35.64
C LEU A 380 -15.49 -31.06 36.38
N THR A 381 -16.66 -31.12 35.77
CA THR A 381 -17.86 -31.76 36.34
C THR A 381 -17.62 -33.25 36.61
N GLN A 382 -16.94 -33.95 35.69
CA GLN A 382 -16.58 -35.35 35.86
C GLN A 382 -15.52 -35.55 36.95
N SER A 383 -14.51 -34.67 36.99
CA SER A 383 -13.48 -34.68 38.03
C SER A 383 -14.07 -34.49 39.42
N GLU A 384 -14.99 -33.54 39.59
CA GLU A 384 -15.70 -33.29 40.86
C GLU A 384 -16.51 -34.50 41.32
N LYS A 385 -17.26 -35.14 40.40
CA LYS A 385 -18.03 -36.37 40.70
C LYS A 385 -17.11 -37.53 41.09
N SER A 386 -16.02 -37.74 40.35
CA SER A 386 -15.05 -38.79 40.62
C SER A 386 -14.35 -38.55 41.97
N PHE A 387 -13.99 -37.29 42.26
CA PHE A 387 -13.43 -36.87 43.54
C PHE A 387 -14.35 -37.21 44.71
N LEU A 388 -15.62 -36.79 44.66
CA LEU A 388 -16.57 -37.05 45.75
C LEU A 388 -16.78 -38.55 45.96
N SER A 389 -16.94 -39.32 44.89
CA SER A 389 -17.07 -40.79 44.96
C SER A 389 -15.82 -41.44 45.57
N ARG A 390 -14.63 -40.98 45.18
CA ARG A 390 -13.35 -41.46 45.71
C ARG A 390 -13.20 -41.13 47.20
N LEU A 391 -13.56 -39.92 47.60
CA LEU A 391 -13.52 -39.46 48.98
C LEU A 391 -14.48 -40.27 49.86
N GLN A 392 -15.70 -40.53 49.39
CA GLN A 392 -16.66 -41.39 50.09
C GLN A 392 -16.11 -42.80 50.28
N ARG A 393 -15.47 -43.36 49.25
CA ARG A 393 -14.85 -44.69 49.31
C ARG A 393 -13.69 -44.74 50.29
N GLU A 394 -12.76 -43.79 50.22
CA GLU A 394 -11.64 -43.69 51.16
C GLU A 394 -12.12 -43.48 52.60
N THR A 395 -13.17 -42.67 52.78
CA THR A 395 -13.80 -42.47 54.08
C THR A 395 -14.34 -43.79 54.61
N ARG A 396 -15.11 -44.53 53.81
CA ARG A 396 -15.67 -45.83 54.19
C ARG A 396 -14.58 -46.87 54.51
N ILE A 397 -13.51 -46.92 53.73
CA ILE A 397 -12.37 -47.83 53.97
C ILE A 397 -11.67 -47.48 55.30
N ALA A 398 -11.52 -46.19 55.60
CA ALA A 398 -10.86 -45.74 56.83
C ALA A 398 -11.68 -45.99 58.10
N LEU A 399 -13.02 -45.94 58.01
CA LEU A 399 -13.94 -46.33 59.10
C LEU A 399 -13.99 -47.86 59.30
N GLY A 400 -13.76 -48.64 58.23
CA GLY A 400 -13.81 -50.11 58.28
C GLY A 400 -15.24 -50.67 58.22
N GLU A 401 -15.37 -52.01 58.11
CA GLU A 401 -16.69 -52.67 58.05
C GLU A 401 -17.35 -52.85 59.42
N ARG A 402 -16.55 -52.83 60.49
CA ARG A 402 -17.02 -52.94 61.87
C ARG A 402 -16.25 -51.97 62.74
N ALA A 403 -17.01 -51.18 63.48
CA ALA A 403 -16.42 -50.27 64.45
C ALA A 403 -15.78 -51.05 65.60
N GLU A 404 -14.48 -50.86 65.78
CA GLU A 404 -13.71 -51.47 66.87
C GLU A 404 -14.09 -50.82 68.21
N PRO A 405 -14.26 -51.61 69.29
CA PRO A 405 -14.51 -51.02 70.60
C PRO A 405 -13.28 -50.21 71.05
N PRO A 406 -13.48 -49.04 71.66
CA PRO A 406 -12.36 -48.26 72.16
C PRO A 406 -11.62 -49.01 73.27
N GLY A 407 -10.31 -48.78 73.38
CA GLY A 407 -9.51 -49.33 74.47
C GLY A 407 -9.92 -48.76 75.83
N ASN A 408 -9.39 -49.34 76.90
CA ASN A 408 -9.68 -48.92 78.28
C ASN A 408 -9.32 -47.45 78.58
N ASP A 409 -8.46 -46.84 77.76
CA ASP A 409 -8.05 -45.44 77.89
C ASP A 409 -9.05 -44.44 77.27
N LEU A 410 -10.11 -44.93 76.61
CA LEU A 410 -11.17 -44.12 75.96
C LEU A 410 -10.64 -43.03 75.00
N VAL A 411 -9.47 -43.29 74.40
CA VAL A 411 -8.86 -42.45 73.36
C VAL A 411 -9.62 -42.67 72.04
N PRO A 412 -9.76 -41.64 71.19
CA PRO A 412 -10.41 -41.77 69.89
C PRO A 412 -9.77 -42.88 69.05
N ALA A 413 -10.61 -43.64 68.32
CA ALA A 413 -10.14 -44.72 67.48
C ALA A 413 -9.13 -44.22 66.41
N PRO A 414 -8.19 -45.06 65.95
CA PRO A 414 -7.24 -44.69 64.91
C PRO A 414 -7.88 -44.22 63.60
N SER A 415 -9.11 -44.69 63.30
CA SER A 415 -9.92 -44.25 62.16
C SER A 415 -10.22 -42.75 62.23
N VAL A 416 -10.54 -42.22 63.42
CA VAL A 416 -10.79 -40.79 63.67
C VAL A 416 -9.56 -39.96 63.30
N SER A 417 -8.38 -40.36 63.79
CA SER A 417 -7.13 -39.64 63.54
C SER A 417 -6.75 -39.66 62.05
N ARG A 418 -6.92 -40.82 61.39
CA ARG A 418 -6.62 -40.99 59.95
C ARG A 418 -7.51 -40.12 59.07
N LEU A 419 -8.82 -40.09 59.33
CA LEU A 419 -9.78 -39.29 58.59
C LEU A 419 -9.60 -37.79 58.79
N LEU A 420 -9.24 -37.37 60.00
CA LEU A 420 -8.90 -35.98 60.27
C LEU A 420 -7.59 -35.56 59.59
N SER A 421 -6.61 -36.47 59.44
CA SER A 421 -5.41 -36.22 58.63
C SER A 421 -5.77 -36.05 57.15
N LEU A 422 -6.58 -36.95 56.59
CA LEU A 422 -7.06 -36.87 55.21
C LEU A 422 -7.82 -35.56 54.95
N LEU A 423 -8.70 -35.18 55.89
CA LEU A 423 -9.41 -33.90 55.83
C LEU A 423 -8.44 -32.71 55.79
N ASN A 424 -7.41 -32.71 56.64
CA ASN A 424 -6.40 -31.65 56.64
C ASN A 424 -5.62 -31.58 55.32
N GLU A 425 -5.22 -32.73 54.78
CA GLU A 425 -4.49 -32.79 53.51
C GLU A 425 -5.32 -32.17 52.37
N ILE A 426 -6.59 -32.55 52.24
CA ILE A 426 -7.48 -32.02 51.19
C ILE A 426 -7.77 -30.53 51.42
N LEU A 427 -8.08 -30.12 52.65
CA LEU A 427 -8.40 -28.73 52.96
C LEU A 427 -7.19 -27.79 52.81
N SER A 428 -5.96 -28.31 52.98
CA SER A 428 -4.74 -27.55 52.72
C SER A 428 -4.64 -27.14 51.24
N VAL A 429 -4.98 -28.06 50.32
CA VAL A 429 -5.04 -27.82 48.88
C VAL A 429 -6.22 -26.89 48.52
N ALA A 430 -7.38 -27.08 49.17
CA ALA A 430 -8.58 -26.26 48.96
C ALA A 430 -8.42 -24.79 49.36
N SER A 431 -7.43 -24.47 50.19
CA SER A 431 -7.20 -23.10 50.67
C SER A 431 -6.88 -22.09 49.56
N ILE A 432 -6.43 -22.57 48.40
CA ILE A 432 -5.96 -21.79 47.25
C ILE A 432 -7.09 -21.58 46.20
N ALA A 433 -8.22 -22.30 46.32
CA ALA A 433 -9.29 -22.28 45.31
C ALA A 433 -10.32 -21.16 45.53
N GLU A 434 -10.92 -20.65 44.45
CA GLU A 434 -11.89 -19.54 44.47
C GLU A 434 -13.27 -19.95 45.05
N ASP A 435 -13.73 -21.19 44.82
CA ASP A 435 -15.01 -21.74 45.32
C ASP A 435 -14.89 -22.47 46.68
N ARG A 436 -13.94 -22.02 47.51
CA ARG A 436 -13.54 -22.68 48.75
C ARG A 436 -14.70 -23.01 49.69
N GLU A 437 -15.71 -22.16 49.82
CA GLU A 437 -16.77 -22.35 50.82
C GLU A 437 -17.67 -23.54 50.52
N LYS A 438 -18.08 -23.70 49.26
CA LYS A 438 -18.97 -24.78 48.83
C LYS A 438 -18.26 -26.13 48.85
N ASP A 439 -17.04 -26.18 48.30
CA ASP A 439 -16.19 -27.37 48.30
C ASP A 439 -15.89 -27.80 49.74
N MET A 440 -15.50 -26.87 50.62
CA MET A 440 -15.22 -27.17 52.03
C MET A 440 -16.42 -27.78 52.74
N LEU A 441 -17.64 -27.25 52.53
CA LEU A 441 -18.84 -27.80 53.16
C LEU A 441 -19.13 -29.22 52.69
N GLN A 442 -18.99 -29.49 51.40
CA GLN A 442 -19.21 -30.83 50.83
C GLN A 442 -18.16 -31.83 51.34
N ILE A 443 -16.87 -31.45 51.32
CA ILE A 443 -15.76 -32.28 51.79
C ILE A 443 -15.91 -32.60 53.29
N VAL A 444 -16.21 -31.57 54.09
CA VAL A 444 -16.44 -31.74 55.53
C VAL A 444 -17.64 -32.65 55.77
N SER A 445 -18.77 -32.46 55.08
CA SER A 445 -19.92 -33.35 55.23
C SER A 445 -19.62 -34.80 54.85
N CYS A 446 -18.83 -35.01 53.80
CA CYS A 446 -18.47 -36.33 53.30
C CYS A 446 -17.63 -37.14 54.29
N ILE A 447 -16.74 -36.47 55.04
CA ILE A 447 -15.85 -37.14 56.02
C ILE A 447 -16.47 -37.15 57.42
N ILE A 448 -16.97 -36.00 57.88
CA ILE A 448 -17.39 -35.82 59.28
C ILE A 448 -18.74 -36.49 59.57
N ASP A 449 -19.69 -36.50 58.64
CA ASP A 449 -21.00 -37.08 58.92
C ASP A 449 -20.93 -38.60 59.13
N PRO A 450 -20.22 -39.38 58.27
CA PRO A 450 -19.97 -40.80 58.53
C PRO A 450 -19.13 -41.07 59.78
N LEU A 451 -18.12 -40.22 60.04
CA LEU A 451 -17.28 -40.33 61.23
C LEU A 451 -18.08 -40.15 62.53
N LEU A 452 -18.96 -39.15 62.58
CA LEU A 452 -19.83 -38.91 63.73
C LEU A 452 -20.81 -40.06 63.95
N GLN A 453 -21.33 -40.65 62.88
CA GLN A 453 -22.20 -41.82 62.98
C GLN A 453 -21.46 -43.01 63.61
N GLU A 454 -20.24 -43.33 63.16
CA GLU A 454 -19.43 -44.41 63.74
C GLU A 454 -19.05 -44.15 65.20
N VAL A 455 -18.65 -42.92 65.52
CA VAL A 455 -18.32 -42.50 66.90
C VAL A 455 -19.54 -42.64 67.81
N ASN A 456 -20.74 -42.32 67.34
CA ASN A 456 -21.96 -42.49 68.13
C ASN A 456 -22.35 -43.97 68.31
N GLU A 457 -22.25 -44.76 67.23
CA GLU A 457 -22.52 -46.20 67.28
C GLU A 457 -21.56 -46.92 68.24
N THR A 458 -20.28 -46.56 68.25
CA THR A 458 -19.28 -47.10 69.20
C THR A 458 -19.55 -46.64 70.62
N ALA A 459 -19.85 -45.35 70.83
CA ALA A 459 -20.15 -44.79 72.14
C ALA A 459 -21.39 -45.43 72.77
N SER A 460 -22.43 -45.73 71.98
CA SER A 460 -23.68 -46.35 72.46
C SER A 460 -23.50 -47.75 73.07
N ARG A 461 -22.37 -48.41 72.80
CA ARG A 461 -22.02 -49.73 73.34
C ARG A 461 -21.27 -49.66 74.67
N LEU A 462 -20.95 -48.45 75.14
CA LEU A 462 -20.21 -48.20 76.37
C LEU A 462 -21.14 -47.88 77.56
N PRO A 463 -20.67 -48.08 78.80
CA PRO A 463 -21.31 -47.53 79.99
C PRO A 463 -21.46 -46.01 79.93
N THR A 464 -22.46 -45.44 80.60
CA THR A 464 -22.83 -44.01 80.50
C THR A 464 -21.69 -43.03 80.76
N VAL A 465 -20.82 -43.32 81.73
CA VAL A 465 -19.66 -42.46 82.05
C VAL A 465 -18.58 -42.57 80.97
N ASP A 466 -18.25 -43.79 80.56
CA ASP A 466 -17.24 -44.06 79.54
C ASP A 466 -17.67 -43.53 78.16
N MET A 467 -18.97 -43.64 77.85
CA MET A 467 -19.62 -43.04 76.68
C MET A 467 -19.40 -41.53 76.62
N ALA A 468 -19.66 -40.82 77.73
CA ALA A 468 -19.50 -39.37 77.80
C ALA A 468 -18.03 -38.94 77.61
N VAL A 469 -17.10 -39.66 78.24
CA VAL A 469 -15.65 -39.39 78.14
C VAL A 469 -15.15 -39.64 76.71
N TYR A 470 -15.53 -40.77 76.10
CA TYR A 470 -15.13 -41.11 74.73
C TYR A 470 -15.69 -40.12 73.70
N LEU A 471 -16.98 -39.75 73.79
CA LEU A 471 -17.58 -38.74 72.92
C LEU A 471 -16.88 -37.38 73.07
N LEU A 472 -16.57 -36.95 74.29
CA LEU A 472 -15.87 -35.70 74.54
C LEU A 472 -14.48 -35.70 73.87
N ASN A 473 -13.73 -36.79 74.01
CA ASN A 473 -12.40 -36.93 73.42
C ASN A 473 -12.45 -36.89 71.88
N CYS A 474 -13.37 -37.64 71.26
CA CYS A 474 -13.57 -37.64 69.80
C CYS A 474 -13.99 -36.26 69.28
N MET A 475 -14.95 -35.62 69.94
CA MET A 475 -15.45 -34.31 69.55
C MET A 475 -14.40 -33.21 69.73
N HIS A 476 -13.58 -33.28 70.78
CA HIS A 476 -12.47 -32.36 70.99
C HIS A 476 -11.45 -32.44 69.84
N GLN A 477 -11.12 -33.66 69.39
CA GLN A 477 -10.19 -33.85 68.28
C GLN A 477 -10.77 -33.33 66.95
N ILE A 478 -12.03 -33.66 66.64
CA ILE A 478 -12.73 -33.16 65.44
C ILE A 478 -12.80 -31.62 65.45
N GLN A 479 -13.18 -31.03 66.59
CA GLN A 479 -13.30 -29.58 66.73
C GLN A 479 -11.96 -28.87 66.56
N SER A 480 -10.89 -29.42 67.13
CA SER A 480 -9.54 -28.87 67.05
C SER A 480 -9.05 -28.85 65.60
N THR A 481 -9.24 -29.93 64.86
CA THR A 481 -8.89 -30.03 63.43
C THR A 481 -9.67 -29.02 62.58
N LEU A 482 -10.99 -28.91 62.81
CA LEU A 482 -11.83 -27.94 62.10
C LEU A 482 -11.54 -26.48 62.51
N ALA A 483 -10.90 -26.24 63.66
CA ALA A 483 -10.53 -24.89 64.11
C ALA A 483 -9.43 -24.29 63.26
N LEU A 484 -8.51 -25.13 62.79
CA LEU A 484 -7.36 -24.72 61.99
C LEU A 484 -7.79 -24.12 60.63
N HIS A 485 -8.92 -24.59 60.08
CA HIS A 485 -9.37 -24.25 58.73
C HIS A 485 -10.46 -23.15 58.68
N ASN A 486 -11.05 -22.79 59.83
CA ASN A 486 -12.24 -21.93 59.94
C ASN A 486 -11.98 -20.59 60.66
N ARG A 487 -11.22 -19.68 60.03
CA ARG A 487 -11.22 -18.26 60.40
C ARG A 487 -12.37 -17.43 59.78
N THR A 488 -13.30 -18.06 59.05
CA THR A 488 -14.44 -17.37 58.41
C THR A 488 -15.73 -17.44 59.26
N ARG A 489 -16.32 -16.27 59.49
CA ARG A 489 -17.35 -15.92 60.50
C ARG A 489 -18.69 -16.70 60.41
N LYS A 490 -18.96 -17.43 59.32
CA LYS A 490 -20.22 -18.19 59.07
C LYS A 490 -20.10 -19.70 59.37
N SER A 491 -18.89 -20.26 59.42
CA SER A 491 -18.66 -21.68 59.78
C SER A 491 -18.93 -21.99 61.26
N THR A 492 -18.97 -20.95 62.09
CA THR A 492 -19.48 -21.00 63.47
C THR A 492 -20.93 -21.46 63.54
N HIS A 493 -21.72 -21.23 62.48
CA HIS A 493 -23.11 -21.67 62.42
C HIS A 493 -23.24 -23.16 62.11
N LEU A 494 -22.31 -23.75 61.35
CA LEU A 494 -22.24 -25.21 61.11
C LEU A 494 -21.70 -25.94 62.35
N ARG A 495 -20.69 -25.36 63.03
CA ARG A 495 -20.24 -25.79 64.36
C ARG A 495 -21.40 -25.78 65.34
N ARG A 496 -22.14 -24.67 65.45
CA ARG A 496 -23.25 -24.57 66.40
C ARG A 496 -24.45 -25.41 65.99
N SER A 497 -24.88 -25.44 64.73
CA SER A 497 -26.08 -26.19 64.36
C SER A 497 -25.88 -27.69 64.49
N LYS A 498 -24.77 -28.26 63.99
CA LYS A 498 -24.50 -29.69 64.10
C LYS A 498 -24.09 -30.10 65.52
N LEU A 499 -23.25 -29.36 66.25
CA LEU A 499 -22.95 -29.72 67.65
C LEU A 499 -24.13 -29.49 68.62
N VAL A 500 -24.99 -28.48 68.41
CA VAL A 500 -26.15 -28.23 69.30
C VAL A 500 -27.30 -29.20 69.03
N LEU A 501 -27.49 -29.67 67.79
CA LEU A 501 -28.42 -30.77 67.51
C LEU A 501 -27.96 -32.09 68.13
N TRP A 502 -26.66 -32.30 68.24
CA TRP A 502 -26.08 -33.54 68.75
C TRP A 502 -25.86 -33.57 70.27
N TRP A 503 -25.68 -32.41 70.94
CA TRP A 503 -25.73 -32.30 72.41
C TRP A 503 -27.15 -32.54 72.99
N ARG A 504 -28.16 -32.66 72.13
CA ARG A 504 -29.57 -32.91 72.49
C ARG A 504 -29.99 -34.38 72.37
N ILE A 505 -29.11 -35.26 71.88
CA ILE A 505 -29.23 -36.72 71.94
C ILE A 505 -28.34 -37.18 73.09
#